data_AF-A0A7S3N3R0-F1
#
_entry.id   AF-A0A7S3N3R0-F1
#
_cell.length_a   1.000
_cell.length_b   1.000
_cell.length_c   1.000
_cell.angle_alpha   90.00
_cell.angle_beta   90.00
_cell.angle_gamma   90.00
#
_symmetry.space_group_name_H-M   'P 1'
#
loop_
_entity.id
_entity.type
_entity.pdbx_description
1 polymer ?
#
loop_
_entity_poly.entity_id
_entity_poly.type
_entity_poly.pdbx_seq_one_letter_code
_entity_poly.pdbx_strand_id
1 'polypeptide(L)'
;NIYQNNAFEKVVIAEYPGSGADLLRAYIENVTKVLTGSDYDFQSDSRTEVMNTDQFEKSTIDSRVWIVKTNYPEKCARAEFRAHKCILVVRNPVELICSDSQTTLNS
;
A
#
# COMPACT_ATOMS: atom_id res chain seq x y z
N ASN A 1 -7.60 -18.24 23.05
CA ASN A 1 -8.26 -16.94 22.89
C ASN A 1 -7.18 -15.86 22.95
N ILE A 2 -6.47 -15.65 21.84
CA ILE A 2 -5.18 -14.91 21.81
C ILE A 2 -5.34 -13.45 21.32
N TYR A 3 -6.57 -13.03 21.04
CA TYR A 3 -6.88 -11.77 20.36
C TYR A 3 -7.25 -10.62 21.30
N GLN A 4 -7.13 -10.78 22.62
CA GLN A 4 -7.76 -9.86 23.57
C GLN A 4 -6.82 -8.81 24.19
N ASN A 5 -5.49 -8.80 23.95
CA ASN A 5 -4.63 -7.85 24.69
C ASN A 5 -3.27 -7.46 24.11
N ASN A 6 -3.07 -7.48 22.78
CA ASN A 6 -1.92 -6.80 22.19
C ASN A 6 -2.43 -5.73 21.22
N ALA A 7 -2.21 -4.46 21.54
CA ALA A 7 -2.23 -3.42 20.52
C ALA A 7 -1.09 -3.77 19.54
N PHE A 8 -1.44 -4.40 18.42
CA PHE A 8 -0.44 -4.80 17.43
C PHE A 8 0.35 -3.57 16.99
N GLU A 9 1.68 -3.65 17.07
CA GLU A 9 2.55 -2.60 16.56
C GLU A 9 2.22 -2.36 15.09
N LYS A 10 1.68 -1.18 14.80
CA LYS A 10 1.37 -0.78 13.43
C LYS A 10 2.63 -0.39 12.68
N VAL A 11 2.79 -0.93 11.48
CA VAL A 11 3.90 -0.63 10.58
C VAL A 11 3.36 -0.03 9.30
N VAL A 12 4.04 0.98 8.78
CA VAL A 12 3.73 1.55 7.46
C VAL A 12 4.81 1.12 6.47
N ILE A 13 4.41 0.77 5.25
CA ILE A 13 5.32 0.60 4.11
C ILE A 13 5.13 1.82 3.22
N ALA A 14 6.14 2.69 3.17
CA ALA A 14 6.12 3.88 2.32
C ALA A 14 6.95 3.65 1.06
N GLU A 15 6.46 4.09 -0.09
CA GLU A 15 7.20 4.06 -1.34
C GLU A 15 6.88 5.24 -2.25
N TYR A 16 7.80 5.51 -3.19
CA TYR A 16 7.43 6.17 -4.44
C TYR A 16 6.74 5.12 -5.34
N PRO A 17 5.60 5.42 -5.98
CA PRO A 17 4.90 4.52 -6.90
C PRO A 17 5.84 3.80 -7.87
N GLY A 18 5.71 2.47 -7.97
CA GLY A 18 6.57 1.65 -8.84
C GLY A 18 7.90 1.20 -8.23
N SER A 19 8.17 1.51 -6.95
CA SER A 19 9.38 1.06 -6.26
C SER A 19 9.31 -0.40 -5.78
N GLY A 20 8.12 -0.98 -5.70
CA GLY A 20 7.91 -2.41 -5.46
C GLY A 20 7.32 -2.77 -4.10
N ALA A 21 6.70 -1.82 -3.38
CA ALA A 21 6.05 -2.10 -2.11
C ALA A 21 4.87 -3.07 -2.24
N ASP A 22 4.16 -3.10 -3.37
CA ASP A 22 3.09 -4.08 -3.59
C ASP A 22 3.60 -5.52 -3.64
N LEU A 23 4.81 -5.73 -4.18
CA LEU A 23 5.50 -7.03 -4.16
C LEU A 23 5.90 -7.41 -2.74
N LEU A 24 6.51 -6.47 -2.00
CA LEU A 24 6.87 -6.68 -0.60
C LEU A 24 5.65 -7.01 0.26
N ARG A 25 4.56 -6.26 0.07
CA ARG A 25 3.28 -6.45 0.74
C ARG A 25 2.72 -7.84 0.46
N ALA A 26 2.66 -8.25 -0.81
CA ALA A 26 2.20 -9.59 -1.20
C ALA A 26 3.09 -10.71 -0.62
N TYR A 27 4.40 -10.49 -0.56
CA TYR A 27 5.33 -11.44 0.04
C TYR A 27 5.09 -11.59 1.55
N ILE A 28 4.92 -10.48 2.28
CA ILE A 28 4.62 -10.49 3.71
C ILE A 28 3.27 -11.16 3.97
N GLU A 29 2.23 -10.83 3.21
CA GLU A 29 0.92 -11.49 3.31
C GLU A 29 1.04 -13.00 3.07
N ASN A 30 1.82 -13.41 2.08
CA ASN A 30 2.00 -14.83 1.77
C ASN A 30 2.72 -15.59 2.88
N VAL A 31 3.75 -14.99 3.50
CA VAL A 31 4.53 -15.61 4.57
C VAL A 31 3.76 -15.61 5.89
N THR A 32 3.14 -14.48 6.24
CA THR A 32 2.48 -14.28 7.55
C THR A 32 1.03 -14.75 7.57
N LYS A 33 0.39 -14.87 6.41
CA LYS A 33 -1.06 -15.09 6.25
C LYS A 33 -1.93 -14.04 6.95
N VAL A 34 -1.37 -12.88 7.26
CA VAL A 34 -2.10 -11.74 7.84
C VAL A 34 -2.38 -10.72 6.73
N LEU A 35 -3.63 -10.29 6.62
CA LEU A 35 -4.06 -9.27 5.66
C LEU A 35 -3.37 -7.92 5.95
N THR A 36 -2.96 -7.23 4.89
CA THR A 36 -2.43 -5.86 4.97
C THR A 36 -3.39 -4.85 4.35
N GLY A 37 -3.29 -3.59 4.78
CA GLY A 37 -4.06 -2.49 4.22
C GLY A 37 -3.25 -1.63 3.25
N SER A 38 -3.95 -0.74 2.56
CA SER A 38 -3.41 0.28 1.65
C SER A 38 -4.19 1.57 1.85
N ASP A 39 -3.52 2.71 1.73
CA ASP A 39 -4.13 4.05 1.80
C ASP A 39 -4.61 4.61 0.45
N TYR A 40 -4.56 3.78 -0.60
CA TYR A 40 -4.85 4.18 -1.97
C TYR A 40 -6.30 4.65 -2.14
N ASP A 41 -6.48 5.89 -2.63
CA ASP A 41 -7.80 6.44 -2.95
C ASP A 41 -8.25 6.05 -4.35
N PHE A 42 -9.39 5.38 -4.45
CA PHE A 42 -10.02 5.02 -5.73
C PHE A 42 -10.92 6.15 -6.27
N GLN A 43 -11.16 7.21 -5.51
CA GLN A 43 -12.09 8.27 -5.93
C GLN A 43 -11.50 9.32 -6.89
N SER A 44 -10.17 9.46 -6.98
CA SER A 44 -9.55 10.51 -7.81
C SER A 44 -9.10 10.05 -9.20
N ASP A 45 -9.13 8.75 -9.50
CA ASP A 45 -8.71 8.21 -10.80
C ASP A 45 -9.97 7.84 -11.59
N SER A 46 -10.22 8.52 -12.71
CA SER A 46 -11.42 8.37 -13.56
C SER A 46 -11.52 7.02 -14.29
N ARG A 47 -10.77 6.01 -13.83
CA ARG A 47 -10.73 4.65 -14.36
C ARG A 47 -11.73 3.77 -13.59
N THR A 48 -13.00 4.10 -13.76
CA THR A 48 -14.16 3.44 -13.15
C THR A 48 -14.54 2.10 -13.81
N GLU A 49 -13.59 1.38 -14.40
CA GLU A 49 -13.89 0.15 -15.13
C GLU A 49 -12.89 -0.93 -14.73
N VAL A 50 -13.42 -2.04 -14.23
CA VAL A 50 -12.71 -3.20 -13.64
C VAL A 50 -12.37 -3.05 -12.15
N MET A 51 -13.42 -2.85 -11.34
CA MET A 51 -13.36 -3.22 -9.92
C MET A 51 -13.35 -4.74 -9.81
N ASN A 52 -12.18 -5.33 -9.58
CA ASN A 52 -12.10 -6.69 -9.05
C ASN A 52 -12.38 -6.63 -7.54
N THR A 53 -13.27 -7.50 -7.05
CA THR A 53 -13.65 -7.62 -5.64
C THR A 53 -12.45 -7.73 -4.69
N ASP A 54 -11.34 -8.30 -5.16
CA ASP A 54 -10.07 -8.43 -4.42
C ASP A 54 -9.33 -7.10 -4.18
N GLN A 55 -9.59 -6.07 -4.99
CA GLN A 55 -9.00 -4.73 -4.79
C GLN A 55 -9.77 -3.90 -3.75
N PHE A 56 -11.07 -4.18 -3.60
CA PHE A 56 -11.93 -3.48 -2.64
C PHE A 56 -11.56 -3.79 -1.19
N GLU A 57 -11.04 -4.98 -0.91
CA GLU A 57 -10.61 -5.36 0.44
C GLU A 57 -9.27 -4.71 0.85
N LYS A 58 -8.45 -4.27 -0.11
CA LYS A 58 -7.12 -3.68 0.16
C LYS A 58 -7.15 -2.23 0.63
N SER A 59 -8.22 -1.47 0.41
CA SER A 59 -8.33 -0.07 0.87
C SER A 59 -8.72 0.07 2.35
N THR A 60 -8.61 -1.01 3.11
CA THR A 60 -9.04 -1.09 4.50
C THR A 60 -7.94 -0.64 5.45
N ILE A 61 -7.98 0.61 5.90
CA ILE A 61 -7.20 1.11 7.05
C ILE A 61 -8.00 0.79 8.33
N ASP A 62 -8.19 -0.49 8.65
CA ASP A 62 -8.87 -0.90 9.90
C ASP A 62 -7.85 -1.15 11.02
N SER A 63 -8.31 -1.11 12.26
CA SER A 63 -7.63 -1.61 13.46
C SER A 63 -7.13 -3.05 13.36
N ARG A 64 -7.66 -3.83 12.41
CA ARG A 64 -7.31 -5.25 12.18
C ARG A 64 -6.01 -5.44 11.41
N VAL A 65 -5.58 -4.44 10.63
CA VAL A 65 -4.34 -4.55 9.85
C VAL A 65 -3.16 -4.03 10.65
N TRP A 66 -2.09 -4.82 10.68
CA TRP A 66 -0.84 -4.45 11.33
C TRP A 66 0.12 -3.71 10.38
N ILE A 67 -0.01 -3.93 9.06
CA ILE A 67 0.78 -3.24 8.02
C ILE A 67 -0.16 -2.45 7.10
N VAL A 68 0.21 -1.21 6.79
CA VAL A 68 -0.44 -0.35 5.80
C VAL A 68 0.57 0.14 4.77
N LYS A 69 0.27 0.00 3.48
CA LYS A 69 1.05 0.60 2.39
C LYS A 69 0.62 2.05 2.16
N THR A 70 1.59 2.94 1.90
CA THR A 70 1.38 4.32 1.50
C THR A 70 2.28 4.73 0.34
N ASN A 71 1.72 5.56 -0.56
CA ASN A 71 2.46 6.25 -1.63
C ASN A 71 2.76 7.71 -1.27
N TYR A 72 2.60 8.10 0.00
CA TYR A 72 2.94 9.44 0.47
C TYR A 72 4.44 9.70 0.27
N PRO A 73 4.86 10.89 -0.22
CA PRO A 73 4.09 12.13 -0.34
C PRO A 73 3.40 12.39 -1.69
N GLU A 74 3.63 11.57 -2.72
CA GLU A 74 3.13 11.86 -4.08
C GLU A 74 1.60 11.75 -4.16
N LYS A 75 1.02 10.74 -3.52
CA LYS A 75 -0.43 10.58 -3.40
C LYS A 75 -0.84 10.86 -1.95
N CYS A 76 -1.74 11.83 -1.76
CA CYS A 76 -2.22 12.20 -0.43
C CYS A 76 -3.01 11.04 0.20
N ALA A 77 -2.62 10.64 1.41
CA ALA A 77 -3.37 9.67 2.19
C ALA A 77 -4.71 10.27 2.63
N ARG A 78 -5.81 9.54 2.44
CA ARG A 78 -7.17 9.97 2.80
C ARG A 78 -7.43 9.94 4.31
N ALA A 79 -6.69 9.14 5.08
CA ALA A 79 -6.89 8.99 6.51
C ALA A 79 -5.56 9.05 7.28
N GLU A 80 -5.58 9.71 8.43
CA GLU A 80 -4.45 9.72 9.35
C GLU A 80 -4.24 8.33 9.93
N PHE A 81 -3.07 7.75 9.66
CA PHE A 81 -2.68 6.46 10.20
C PHE A 81 -1.46 6.61 11.10
N ARG A 82 -1.61 6.23 12.37
CA ARG A 82 -0.52 6.25 13.34
C ARG A 82 0.26 4.93 13.27
N ALA A 83 1.47 4.99 12.72
CA ALA A 83 2.42 3.89 12.68
C ALA A 83 3.48 4.02 13.79
N HIS A 84 3.97 2.89 14.28
CA HIS A 84 5.10 2.80 15.22
C HIS A 84 6.43 2.66 14.50
N LYS A 85 6.41 2.01 13.32
CA LYS A 85 7.59 1.77 12.49
C LYS A 85 7.26 2.04 11.03
N CYS A 86 8.28 2.41 10.25
CA CYS A 86 8.18 2.64 8.81
C CYS A 86 9.20 1.78 8.08
N ILE A 87 8.75 1.12 7.01
CA ILE A 87 9.58 0.45 6.02
C ILE A 87 9.55 1.33 4.78
N LEU A 88 10.66 1.98 4.46
CA LEU A 88 10.79 2.76 3.23
C LEU A 88 11.37 1.88 2.13
N VAL A 89 10.60 1.71 1.05
CA VAL A 89 11.06 1.01 -0.15
C VAL A 89 11.68 2.03 -1.10
N VAL A 90 12.97 1.88 -1.35
CA VAL A 90 13.73 2.78 -2.24
C VAL A 90 14.18 2.00 -3.47
N ARG A 91 13.91 2.56 -4.64
CA ARG A 91 14.38 2.05 -5.94
C ARG A 91 15.20 3.11 -6.66
N ASN A 92 16.04 2.68 -7.61
CA ASN A 92 16.82 3.59 -8.46
C ASN A 92 15.88 4.56 -9.20
N PRO A 93 16.06 5.89 -9.05
CA PRO A 93 15.16 6.88 -9.65
C PRO A 93 15.16 6.84 -11.18
N VAL A 94 16.27 6.46 -11.83
CA VAL A 94 16.34 6.39 -13.31
C VAL A 94 15.41 5.29 -13.85
N GLU A 95 15.31 4.17 -13.15
CA GLU A 95 14.41 3.08 -13.53
C GLU A 95 12.94 3.46 -13.36
N LEU A 96 12.61 4.19 -12.29
CA LEU A 96 11.26 4.64 -12.01
C LEU A 96 10.76 5.60 -13.09
N ILE A 97 11.57 6.62 -13.43
CA ILE A 97 11.22 7.60 -14.48
C ILE A 97 11.00 6.89 -15.83
N CYS A 98 11.85 5.93 -16.19
CA CYS A 98 11.73 5.20 -17.44
C CYS A 98 10.46 4.32 -17.47
N SER A 99 10.10 3.71 -16.34
CA SER A 99 8.89 2.89 -16.19
C SER A 99 7.61 3.71 -16.25
N ASP A 100 7.59 4.85 -15.56
CA ASP A 100 6.43 5.75 -15.54
C ASP A 100 6.17 6.32 -16.94
N SER A 101 7.24 6.76 -17.62
CA SER A 101 7.17 7.29 -18.99
C SER A 101 6.55 6.31 -19.98
N GLN A 102 6.93 5.02 -19.89
CA GLN A 102 6.38 3.95 -20.75
C GLN A 102 4.91 3.67 -20.45
N THR A 103 4.50 3.81 -19.19
CA THR A 103 3.10 3.59 -18.79
C THR A 103 2.21 4.72 -19.32
N THR A 104 2.66 5.97 -19.26
CA THR A 104 1.95 7.12 -19.85
C THR A 104 1.89 7.12 -21.38
N LEU A 105 2.87 6.54 -22.06
CA LEU A 105 2.88 6.47 -23.53
C LEU A 105 1.95 5.40 -24.10
N ASN A 106 1.62 4.38 -23.31
CA ASN A 106 0.77 3.26 -23.70
C ASN A 106 -0.65 3.36 -23.12
N SER A 107 -1.04 4.51 -22.56
CA SER A 107 -2.37 4.77 -21.98
C SER A 107 -3.18 5.80 -22.76
#